data_AF-A0AAX1PF32-F1
#
_entry.id   AF-A0AAX1PF32-F1
#
_cell.length_a   1.000
_cell.length_b   1.000
_cell.length_c   1.000
_cell.angle_alpha   90.00
_cell.angle_beta   90.00
_cell.angle_gamma   90.00
#
_symmetry.space_group_name_H-M   'P 1'
#
loop_
_entity.id
_entity.type
_entity.pdbx_description
1 polymer ?
#
loop_
_entity_poly.entity_id
_entity_poly.type
_entity_poly.pdbx_seq_one_letter_code
_entity_poly.pdbx_strand_id
1 'polypeptide(L)'
;MIIIYTGDNGSGKSRKLSMLARDAVNNNQHVIAISTSLTDRFPSRSSRGSYCYMGRKLNGNIYLKAVKKAFISAVNEADLFSYTLSNILEYAGFEPQIGFDMSSFNMNIESYKYYVDELNETYDEEFMSLLYLIRHHIQDLGYMLWANAYTRYGEGLSGEIISKILLNERKLRKFKFIKKLDIFLSKNSSYFKLQDASSGELSLIATSLFIAANIKKSGTAIFIDEPENSLHPNWQQQ
;
A
#
# COMPACT_ATOMS: atom_id res chain seq x y z
N MET A 1 12.06 15.08 11.27
CA MET A 1 12.03 16.44 10.71
C MET A 1 11.23 16.40 9.42
N ILE A 2 10.16 17.17 9.32
CA ILE A 2 9.35 17.26 8.08
C ILE A 2 9.77 18.55 7.39
N ILE A 3 10.23 18.46 6.14
CA ILE A 3 10.65 19.63 5.36
C ILE A 3 9.73 19.71 4.13
N ILE A 4 8.88 20.73 4.10
CA ILE A 4 8.02 21.05 2.97
C ILE A 4 8.56 22.33 2.31
N TYR A 5 8.79 22.29 1.00
CA TYR A 5 9.21 23.47 0.23
C TYR A 5 8.08 23.93 -0.68
N THR A 6 7.61 25.16 -0.46
CA THR A 6 6.60 25.85 -1.28
C THR A 6 7.20 27.12 -1.92
N GLY A 7 6.53 27.75 -2.91
CA GLY A 7 7.01 28.98 -3.60
C GLY A 7 6.57 29.06 -5.07
N ASP A 8 7.19 29.91 -5.89
CA ASP A 8 6.80 30.04 -7.30
C ASP A 8 7.38 28.94 -8.21
N ASN A 9 6.67 28.64 -9.31
CA ASN A 9 7.15 27.76 -10.38
C ASN A 9 8.47 28.28 -10.97
N GLY A 10 9.45 27.39 -11.17
CA GLY A 10 10.75 27.74 -11.76
C GLY A 10 11.82 28.23 -10.77
N SER A 11 11.51 28.41 -9.49
CA SER A 11 12.46 28.84 -8.43
C SER A 11 13.53 27.80 -8.04
N GLY A 12 13.53 26.62 -8.66
CA GLY A 12 14.52 25.57 -8.41
C GLY A 12 14.24 24.68 -7.19
N LYS A 13 13.02 24.72 -6.62
CA LYS A 13 12.63 23.94 -5.43
C LYS A 13 12.93 22.46 -5.55
N SER A 14 12.52 21.80 -6.62
CA SER A 14 12.71 20.35 -6.79
C SER A 14 14.19 19.97 -6.83
N ARG A 15 15.06 20.86 -7.33
CA ARG A 15 16.52 20.68 -7.29
C ARG A 15 17.03 20.78 -5.85
N LYS A 16 16.58 21.79 -5.09
CA LYS A 16 16.97 21.98 -3.69
C LYS A 16 16.47 20.85 -2.79
N LEU A 17 15.21 20.44 -2.94
CA LEU A 17 14.62 19.27 -2.28
C LEU A 17 15.43 18.00 -2.57
N SER A 18 15.79 17.76 -3.83
CA SER A 18 16.61 16.60 -4.19
C SER A 18 18.01 16.64 -3.58
N MET A 19 18.63 17.82 -3.42
CA MET A 19 19.94 17.94 -2.78
C MET A 19 19.83 17.60 -1.30
N LEU A 20 18.84 18.18 -0.59
CA LEU A 20 18.62 17.91 0.82
C LEU A 20 18.29 16.43 1.11
N ALA A 21 17.52 15.79 0.23
CA ALA A 21 17.26 14.36 0.34
C ALA A 21 18.55 13.52 0.22
N ARG A 22 19.47 13.89 -0.68
CA ARG A 22 20.77 13.21 -0.81
C ARG A 22 21.66 13.46 0.40
N ASP A 23 21.68 14.68 0.91
CA ASP A 23 22.49 15.02 2.08
C ASP A 23 21.98 14.27 3.34
N ALA A 24 20.66 14.20 3.52
CA ALA A 24 20.05 13.41 4.59
C ALA A 24 20.43 11.92 4.49
N VAL A 25 20.38 11.34 3.28
CA VAL A 25 20.84 9.95 3.05
C VAL A 25 22.33 9.78 3.38
N ASN A 26 23.18 10.71 2.94
CA ASN A 26 24.63 10.67 3.20
C ASN A 26 24.94 10.76 4.70
N ASN A 27 24.09 11.45 5.46
CA ASN A 27 24.16 11.56 6.92
C ASN A 27 23.48 10.38 7.65
N ASN A 28 23.26 9.25 6.98
CA ASN A 28 22.61 8.04 7.52
C ASN A 28 21.20 8.27 8.10
N GLN A 29 20.50 9.33 7.69
CA GLN A 29 19.11 9.54 8.09
C GLN A 29 18.18 8.62 7.30
N HIS A 30 17.04 8.26 7.92
CA HIS A 30 15.97 7.60 7.18
C HIS A 30 15.22 8.65 6.36
N VAL A 31 15.09 8.43 5.06
CA VAL A 31 14.52 9.41 4.14
C VAL A 31 13.29 8.85 3.44
N ILE A 32 12.22 9.64 3.45
CA ILE A 32 11.00 9.43 2.66
C ILE A 32 10.91 10.57 1.65
N ALA A 33 10.97 10.25 0.36
CA ALA A 33 10.90 11.22 -0.73
C ALA A 33 9.66 10.95 -1.59
N ILE A 34 8.79 11.94 -1.75
CA ILE A 34 7.52 11.81 -2.46
C ILE A 34 7.43 12.91 -3.51
N SER A 35 7.08 12.55 -4.74
CA SER A 35 6.81 13.52 -5.79
C SER A 35 5.70 13.03 -6.71
N THR A 36 4.77 13.93 -7.01
CA THR A 36 3.72 13.75 -8.02
C THR A 36 4.11 14.33 -9.38
N SER A 37 5.25 15.01 -9.46
CA SER A 37 5.73 15.67 -10.67
C SER A 37 6.22 14.67 -11.72
N LEU A 38 5.93 14.96 -12.99
CA LEU A 38 6.52 14.27 -14.15
C LEU A 38 8.04 14.44 -14.24
N THR A 39 8.55 15.54 -13.72
CA THR A 39 9.95 15.95 -13.87
C THR A 39 10.71 15.92 -12.54
N ASP A 40 10.27 15.08 -11.60
CA ASP A 40 10.86 15.01 -10.26
C ASP A 40 12.38 14.74 -10.34
N ARG A 41 13.13 15.32 -9.41
CA ARG A 41 14.59 15.20 -9.38
C ARG A 41 15.12 14.24 -8.32
N PHE A 42 14.22 13.63 -7.53
CA PHE A 42 14.61 12.67 -6.51
C PHE A 42 15.31 11.45 -7.13
N PRO A 43 16.33 10.88 -6.45
CA PRO A 43 16.88 9.61 -6.87
C PRO A 43 15.80 8.52 -6.75
N SER A 44 15.71 7.63 -7.74
CA SER A 44 14.75 6.50 -7.68
C SER A 44 15.21 5.41 -6.70
N ARG A 45 16.52 5.35 -6.41
CA ARG A 45 17.14 4.44 -5.45
C ARG A 45 18.36 5.13 -4.83
N SER A 46 18.71 4.74 -3.62
CA SER A 46 20.02 5.02 -3.02
C SER A 46 20.73 3.71 -2.72
N SER A 47 22.03 3.64 -3.03
CA SER A 47 22.91 2.53 -2.65
C SER A 47 23.41 2.62 -1.20
N ARG A 48 23.09 3.71 -0.51
CA ARG A 48 23.48 3.97 0.89
C ARG A 48 22.26 4.41 1.70
N GLY A 49 22.22 4.05 2.98
CA GLY A 49 21.19 4.48 3.92
C GLY A 49 19.80 3.88 3.69
N SER A 50 18.83 4.33 4.48
CA SER A 50 17.45 3.85 4.44
C SER A 50 16.59 4.88 3.68
N TYR A 51 16.36 4.66 2.39
CA TYR A 51 15.68 5.59 1.49
C TYR A 51 14.43 4.97 0.86
N CYS A 52 13.29 5.64 1.02
CA CYS A 52 12.00 5.26 0.48
C CYS A 52 11.51 6.35 -0.48
N TYR A 53 11.28 5.99 -1.74
CA TYR A 53 10.79 6.92 -2.76
C TYR A 53 9.41 6.51 -3.29
N MET A 54 8.51 7.49 -3.44
CA MET A 54 7.24 7.35 -4.13
C MET A 54 7.12 8.47 -5.18
N GLY A 55 7.31 8.13 -6.45
CA GLY A 55 7.05 9.02 -7.58
C GLY A 55 7.07 8.26 -8.90
N ARG A 56 6.79 8.96 -10.01
CA ARG A 56 6.53 8.35 -11.34
C ARG A 56 7.68 7.48 -11.90
N LYS A 57 8.91 7.61 -11.39
CA LYS A 57 10.02 6.70 -11.77
C LYS A 57 9.78 5.25 -11.33
N LEU A 58 8.76 4.98 -10.50
CA LEU A 58 8.30 3.64 -10.19
C LEU A 58 7.31 3.15 -11.27
N ASN A 59 7.72 2.19 -12.09
CA ASN A 59 6.86 1.58 -13.11
C ASN A 59 5.60 0.91 -12.50
N GLY A 60 4.44 1.04 -13.15
CA GLY A 60 3.16 0.40 -12.76
C GLY A 60 2.23 1.28 -11.93
N ASN A 61 1.09 0.72 -11.48
CA ASN A 61 0.14 1.43 -10.61
C ASN A 61 0.79 1.71 -9.24
N ILE A 62 1.40 2.88 -9.09
CA ILE A 62 2.18 3.29 -7.91
C ILE A 62 1.31 3.31 -6.65
N TYR A 63 0.06 3.71 -6.77
CA TYR A 63 -0.90 3.79 -5.67
C TYR A 63 -1.21 2.39 -5.13
N LEU A 64 -1.52 1.44 -6.02
CA LEU A 64 -1.74 0.05 -5.64
C LEU A 64 -0.53 -0.56 -4.94
N LYS A 65 0.68 -0.29 -5.46
CA LYS A 65 1.93 -0.77 -4.84
C LYS A 65 2.18 -0.15 -3.48
N ALA A 66 1.89 1.14 -3.30
CA ALA A 66 2.03 1.83 -2.02
C ALA A 66 1.10 1.21 -0.98
N VAL A 67 -0.19 1.01 -1.32
CA VAL A 67 -1.17 0.36 -0.44
C VAL A 67 -0.71 -1.06 -0.07
N LYS A 68 -0.38 -1.90 -1.05
CA LYS A 68 0.10 -3.27 -0.78
C LYS A 68 1.35 -3.31 0.09
N LYS A 69 2.34 -2.46 -0.21
CA LYS A 69 3.56 -2.35 0.58
C LYS A 69 3.25 -1.91 2.01
N ALA A 70 2.29 -1.00 2.18
CA ALA A 70 1.93 -0.50 3.49
C ALA A 70 1.36 -1.60 4.39
N PHE A 71 0.44 -2.43 3.87
CA PHE A 71 -0.02 -3.63 4.58
C PHE A 71 1.12 -4.61 4.89
N ILE A 72 1.99 -4.91 3.92
CA ILE A 72 3.12 -5.83 4.13
C ILE A 72 4.09 -5.31 5.20
N SER A 73 4.41 -4.01 5.18
CA SER A 73 5.30 -3.40 6.16
C SER A 73 4.70 -3.39 7.56
N ALA A 74 3.38 -3.45 7.65
CA ALA A 74 2.64 -3.45 8.89
C ALA A 74 2.37 -4.84 9.48
N VAL A 75 2.84 -5.94 8.90
CA VAL A 75 2.56 -7.32 9.41
C VAL A 75 2.79 -7.43 10.93
N ASN A 76 3.89 -6.84 11.43
CA ASN A 76 4.27 -6.91 12.84
C ASN A 76 3.53 -5.91 13.75
N GLU A 77 2.83 -4.93 13.17
CA GLU A 77 2.07 -3.88 13.87
C GLU A 77 0.68 -3.72 13.21
N ALA A 78 0.08 -4.83 12.78
CA ALA A 78 -1.05 -4.84 11.86
C ALA A 78 -2.28 -4.10 12.42
N ASP A 79 -2.48 -4.14 13.74
CA ASP A 79 -3.60 -3.45 14.41
C ASP A 79 -3.44 -1.93 14.36
N LEU A 80 -2.24 -1.42 14.69
CA LEU A 80 -1.94 0.02 14.65
C LEU A 80 -2.04 0.56 13.22
N PHE A 81 -1.59 -0.23 12.26
CA PHE A 81 -1.72 0.12 10.86
C PHE A 81 -3.16 0.08 10.36
N SER A 82 -3.98 -0.89 10.80
CA SER A 82 -5.40 -0.95 10.45
C SER A 82 -6.16 0.27 10.97
N TYR A 83 -5.83 0.74 12.17
CA TYR A 83 -6.32 2.02 12.71
C TYR A 83 -5.88 3.21 11.87
N THR A 84 -4.59 3.27 11.52
CA THR A 84 -4.04 4.34 10.69
C THR A 84 -4.68 4.38 9.30
N LEU A 85 -4.85 3.23 8.66
CA LEU A 85 -5.55 3.10 7.38
C LEU A 85 -7.00 3.58 7.48
N SER A 86 -7.71 3.16 8.52
CA SER A 86 -9.11 3.55 8.73
C SER A 86 -9.27 5.06 8.81
N ASN A 87 -8.39 5.74 9.57
CA ASN A 87 -8.38 7.20 9.65
C ASN A 87 -8.02 7.86 8.31
N ILE A 88 -7.09 7.29 7.54
CA ILE A 88 -6.71 7.83 6.22
C ILE A 88 -7.88 7.73 5.24
N LEU A 89 -8.58 6.58 5.23
CA LEU A 89 -9.74 6.37 4.37
C LEU A 89 -10.88 7.32 4.74
N GLU A 90 -11.20 7.43 6.03
CA GLU A 90 -12.22 8.35 6.54
C GLU A 90 -11.89 9.81 6.20
N TYR A 91 -10.64 10.20 6.40
CA TYR A 91 -10.16 11.53 6.03
C TYR A 91 -10.25 11.80 4.51
N ALA A 92 -10.05 10.78 3.68
CA ALA A 92 -10.24 10.87 2.23
C ALA A 92 -11.72 10.78 1.79
N GLY A 93 -12.66 10.66 2.73
CA GLY A 93 -14.11 10.60 2.46
C GLY A 93 -14.61 9.21 2.06
N PHE A 94 -13.91 8.16 2.45
CA PHE A 94 -14.29 6.76 2.25
C PHE A 94 -14.76 6.13 3.56
N GLU A 95 -15.47 5.01 3.47
CA GLU A 95 -15.70 4.17 4.63
C GLU A 95 -14.36 3.57 5.12
N PRO A 96 -14.17 3.38 6.43
CA PRO A 96 -12.90 2.96 7.04
C PRO A 96 -12.59 1.47 6.83
N GLN A 97 -12.74 0.98 5.60
CA GLN A 97 -12.53 -0.41 5.22
C GLN A 97 -11.95 -0.53 3.81
N ILE A 98 -11.12 -1.56 3.60
CA ILE A 98 -10.60 -1.92 2.29
C ILE A 98 -11.00 -3.34 1.93
N GLY A 99 -11.39 -3.55 0.69
CA GLY A 99 -11.81 -4.86 0.18
C GLY A 99 -10.74 -5.49 -0.68
N PHE A 100 -10.59 -6.82 -0.58
CA PHE A 100 -9.77 -7.62 -1.50
C PHE A 100 -10.67 -8.61 -2.25
N ASP A 101 -10.67 -8.50 -3.57
CA ASP A 101 -11.50 -9.35 -4.43
C ASP A 101 -10.85 -10.71 -4.67
N MET A 102 -11.49 -11.74 -4.12
CA MET A 102 -11.11 -13.15 -4.25
C MET A 102 -12.04 -13.92 -5.17
N SER A 103 -12.84 -13.26 -6.01
CA SER A 103 -13.75 -13.93 -6.97
C SER A 103 -13.03 -14.91 -7.92
N SER A 104 -11.74 -14.70 -8.17
CA SER A 104 -10.90 -15.60 -8.97
C SER A 104 -10.25 -16.74 -8.18
N PHE A 105 -10.54 -16.87 -6.90
CA PHE A 105 -9.93 -17.87 -6.03
C PHE A 105 -10.37 -19.29 -6.41
N ASN A 106 -9.40 -20.17 -6.64
CA ASN A 106 -9.66 -21.58 -6.89
C ASN A 106 -9.93 -22.30 -5.56
N MET A 107 -11.18 -22.70 -5.35
CA MET A 107 -11.65 -23.39 -4.14
C MET A 107 -11.08 -24.81 -3.96
N ASN A 108 -10.57 -25.43 -5.03
CA ASN A 108 -9.89 -26.73 -4.97
C ASN A 108 -8.44 -26.53 -4.49
N ILE A 109 -8.29 -26.24 -3.20
CA ILE A 109 -6.98 -25.99 -2.56
C ILE A 109 -6.12 -27.26 -2.50
N GLU A 110 -6.74 -28.44 -2.54
CA GLU A 110 -6.08 -29.73 -2.59
C GLU A 110 -5.21 -29.90 -3.85
N SER A 111 -5.52 -29.15 -4.93
CA SER A 111 -4.68 -29.06 -6.13
C SER A 111 -3.27 -28.51 -5.86
N TYR A 112 -3.02 -27.88 -4.70
CA TYR A 112 -1.70 -27.38 -4.34
C TYR A 112 -0.64 -28.48 -4.35
N LYS A 113 -0.95 -29.66 -3.80
CA LYS A 113 -0.02 -30.80 -3.78
C LYS A 113 0.40 -31.20 -5.19
N TYR A 114 -0.58 -31.30 -6.10
CA TYR A 114 -0.32 -31.61 -7.50
C TYR A 114 0.58 -30.56 -8.16
N TYR A 115 0.32 -29.27 -7.96
CA TYR A 115 1.16 -28.24 -8.57
C TYR A 115 2.57 -28.18 -7.98
N VAL A 116 2.74 -28.49 -6.69
CA VAL A 116 4.06 -28.59 -6.04
C VAL A 116 4.87 -29.70 -6.70
N ASP A 117 4.25 -30.87 -6.90
CA ASP A 117 4.89 -32.01 -7.58
C ASP A 117 5.18 -31.68 -9.06
N GLU A 118 4.21 -31.12 -9.79
CA GLU A 118 4.34 -30.75 -11.22
C GLU A 118 5.47 -29.74 -11.45
N LEU A 119 5.63 -28.76 -10.55
CA LEU A 119 6.65 -27.71 -10.65
C LEU A 119 7.97 -28.09 -9.97
N ASN A 120 8.07 -29.27 -9.36
CA ASN A 120 9.22 -29.74 -8.58
C ASN A 120 9.64 -28.74 -7.48
N GLU A 121 8.65 -28.22 -6.76
CA GLU A 121 8.83 -27.26 -5.66
C GLU A 121 8.79 -27.95 -4.30
N THR A 122 9.26 -27.28 -3.24
CA THR A 122 9.09 -27.78 -1.88
C THR A 122 7.68 -27.46 -1.38
N TYR A 123 7.02 -28.48 -0.82
CA TYR A 123 5.72 -28.29 -0.16
C TYR A 123 5.85 -27.34 1.04
N ASP A 124 4.90 -26.43 1.16
CA ASP A 124 4.90 -25.41 2.20
C ASP A 124 3.58 -25.51 2.99
N GLU A 125 3.70 -25.98 4.23
CA GLU A 125 2.57 -26.18 5.14
C GLU A 125 1.91 -24.86 5.57
N GLU A 126 2.68 -23.77 5.71
CA GLU A 126 2.14 -22.46 6.05
C GLU A 126 1.30 -21.90 4.91
N PHE A 127 1.77 -22.09 3.67
CA PHE A 127 0.99 -21.71 2.50
C PHE A 127 -0.30 -22.53 2.37
N MET A 128 -0.26 -23.84 2.62
CA MET A 128 -1.49 -24.65 2.62
C MET A 128 -2.47 -24.16 3.70
N SER A 129 -1.96 -23.84 4.90
CA SER A 129 -2.78 -23.30 6.00
C SER A 129 -3.43 -21.98 5.61
N LEU A 130 -2.72 -21.11 4.90
CA LEU A 130 -3.27 -19.87 4.33
C LEU A 130 -4.39 -20.16 3.30
N LEU A 131 -4.22 -21.17 2.43
CA LEU A 131 -5.26 -21.55 1.47
C LEU A 131 -6.54 -22.03 2.16
N TYR A 132 -6.42 -22.85 3.22
CA TYR A 132 -7.56 -23.26 4.03
C TYR A 132 -8.27 -22.07 4.67
N LEU A 133 -7.50 -21.15 5.24
CA LEU A 133 -8.03 -19.94 5.86
C LEU A 133 -8.80 -19.08 4.87
N ILE A 134 -8.22 -18.80 3.69
CA ILE A 134 -8.88 -18.07 2.61
C ILE A 134 -10.17 -18.77 2.19
N ARG A 135 -10.13 -20.09 1.96
CA ARG A 135 -11.29 -20.88 1.54
C ARG A 135 -12.43 -20.77 2.55
N HIS A 136 -12.12 -20.92 3.84
CA HIS A 136 -13.09 -20.83 4.91
C HIS A 136 -13.73 -19.44 4.98
N HIS A 137 -12.93 -18.37 4.92
CA HIS A 137 -13.47 -17.00 4.89
C HIS A 137 -14.38 -16.75 3.69
N ILE A 138 -14.03 -17.27 2.51
CA ILE A 138 -14.87 -17.14 1.31
C ILE A 138 -16.21 -17.86 1.50
N GLN A 139 -16.22 -19.02 2.15
CA GLN A 139 -17.44 -19.79 2.41
C GLN A 139 -18.37 -19.08 3.40
N ASP A 140 -17.80 -18.41 4.39
CA ASP A 140 -18.58 -17.76 5.46
C ASP A 140 -19.04 -16.34 5.10
N LEU A 141 -18.15 -15.55 4.48
CA LEU A 141 -18.34 -14.09 4.27
C LEU A 141 -18.42 -13.69 2.79
N GLY A 142 -18.15 -14.64 1.88
CA GLY A 142 -18.14 -14.40 0.44
C GLY A 142 -16.77 -13.97 -0.12
N TYR A 143 -16.74 -13.72 -1.42
CA TYR A 143 -15.51 -13.47 -2.17
C TYR A 143 -14.86 -12.10 -1.93
N MET A 144 -15.55 -11.17 -1.28
CA MET A 144 -15.00 -9.85 -0.94
C MET A 144 -14.48 -9.88 0.49
N LEU A 145 -13.16 -9.83 0.62
CA LEU A 145 -12.48 -9.87 1.91
C LEU A 145 -12.28 -8.45 2.44
N TRP A 146 -13.15 -7.99 3.33
CA TRP A 146 -13.07 -6.67 3.94
C TRP A 146 -12.17 -6.65 5.17
N ALA A 147 -11.29 -5.65 5.24
CA ALA A 147 -10.42 -5.37 6.37
C ALA A 147 -10.61 -3.92 6.86
N ASN A 148 -10.72 -3.76 8.18
CA ASN A 148 -10.93 -2.49 8.87
C ASN A 148 -10.25 -2.51 10.26
N ALA A 149 -10.17 -1.38 10.95
CA ALA A 149 -9.55 -1.29 12.29
C ALA A 149 -10.25 -2.12 13.37
N TYR A 150 -11.50 -2.52 13.15
CA TYR A 150 -12.38 -3.14 14.14
C TYR A 150 -12.53 -4.67 13.95
N THR A 151 -11.94 -5.26 12.90
CA THR A 151 -12.09 -6.70 12.58
C THR A 151 -11.53 -7.65 13.62
N ARG A 152 -10.79 -7.18 14.64
CA ARG A 152 -10.39 -8.02 15.79
C ARG A 152 -11.59 -8.32 16.72
N TYR A 153 -12.65 -7.51 16.66
CA TYR A 153 -13.82 -7.60 17.55
C TYR A 153 -15.16 -7.66 16.80
N GLY A 154 -15.16 -7.81 15.47
CA GLY A 154 -16.35 -7.81 14.62
C GLY A 154 -16.22 -8.70 13.39
N GLU A 155 -17.12 -8.57 12.42
CA GLU A 155 -17.09 -9.32 11.15
C GLU A 155 -15.99 -8.76 10.22
N GLY A 156 -15.16 -9.64 9.64
CA GLY A 156 -14.12 -9.30 8.66
C GLY A 156 -12.77 -9.97 8.92
N LEU A 157 -11.78 -9.63 8.09
CA LEU A 157 -10.43 -10.20 8.14
C LEU A 157 -9.46 -9.28 8.88
N SER A 158 -8.70 -9.85 9.81
CA SER A 158 -7.64 -9.10 10.49
C SER A 158 -6.56 -8.65 9.51
N GLY A 159 -5.92 -7.51 9.81
CA GLY A 159 -4.79 -7.02 9.03
C GLY A 159 -3.64 -8.02 8.89
N GLU A 160 -3.48 -8.94 9.86
CA GLU A 160 -2.51 -10.03 9.80
C GLU A 160 -2.79 -10.98 8.63
N ILE A 161 -4.04 -11.41 8.46
CA ILE A 161 -4.42 -12.37 7.42
C ILE A 161 -4.30 -11.72 6.04
N ILE A 162 -4.77 -10.47 5.89
CA ILE A 162 -4.57 -9.69 4.67
C ILE A 162 -3.09 -9.59 4.32
N SER A 163 -2.25 -9.33 5.31
CA SER A 163 -0.82 -9.23 5.08
C SER A 163 -0.20 -10.56 4.64
N LYS A 164 -0.64 -11.69 5.22
CA LYS A 164 -0.26 -13.04 4.76
C LYS A 164 -0.69 -13.31 3.32
N ILE A 165 -1.90 -12.90 2.93
CA ILE A 165 -2.39 -12.98 1.53
C ILE A 165 -1.49 -12.15 0.61
N LEU A 166 -1.19 -10.90 0.97
CA LEU A 166 -0.37 -9.99 0.17
C LEU A 166 1.08 -10.46 0.03
N LEU A 167 1.68 -10.97 1.12
CA LEU A 167 3.01 -11.58 1.10
C LEU A 167 3.07 -12.79 0.15
N ASN A 168 1.98 -13.54 0.07
CA ASN A 168 1.87 -14.73 -0.78
C ASN A 168 1.22 -14.47 -2.14
N GLU A 169 0.92 -13.23 -2.54
CA GLU A 169 0.21 -12.92 -3.79
C GLU A 169 0.90 -13.55 -5.02
N ARG A 170 2.24 -13.53 -5.07
CA ARG A 170 3.00 -14.15 -6.15
C ARG A 170 2.86 -15.67 -6.16
N LYS A 171 2.87 -16.29 -4.98
CA LYS A 171 2.73 -17.74 -4.80
C LYS A 171 1.31 -18.20 -5.16
N LEU A 172 0.30 -17.46 -4.70
CA LEU A 172 -1.10 -17.64 -5.09
C LEU A 172 -1.29 -17.59 -6.61
N ARG A 173 -0.62 -16.66 -7.31
CA ARG A 173 -0.66 -16.58 -8.78
C ARG A 173 0.13 -17.70 -9.45
N LYS A 174 1.33 -18.02 -8.96
CA LYS A 174 2.19 -19.10 -9.48
C LYS A 174 1.46 -20.45 -9.50
N PHE A 175 0.79 -20.77 -8.38
CA PHE A 175 0.02 -22.01 -8.23
C PHE A 175 -1.44 -21.89 -8.72
N LYS A 176 -1.75 -20.85 -9.52
CA LYS A 176 -3.07 -20.65 -10.16
C LYS A 176 -4.26 -20.61 -9.18
N PHE A 177 -4.01 -20.26 -7.92
CA PHE A 177 -5.07 -20.04 -6.93
C PHE A 177 -5.79 -18.72 -7.14
N ILE A 178 -5.13 -17.69 -7.66
CA ILE A 178 -5.77 -16.44 -8.07
C ILE A 178 -5.22 -15.99 -9.42
N LYS A 179 -6.05 -15.30 -10.21
CA LYS A 179 -5.59 -14.64 -11.46
C LYS A 179 -5.01 -13.25 -11.16
N LYS A 180 -5.69 -12.53 -10.28
CA LYS A 180 -5.41 -11.16 -9.84
C LYS A 180 -5.88 -10.98 -8.41
N LEU A 181 -5.42 -9.91 -7.78
CA LEU A 181 -5.88 -9.46 -6.46
C LEU A 181 -6.16 -7.96 -6.56
N ASP A 182 -7.42 -7.65 -6.88
CA ASP A 182 -7.91 -6.28 -7.00
C ASP A 182 -8.27 -5.76 -5.59
N ILE A 183 -7.97 -4.48 -5.36
CA ILE A 183 -8.29 -3.78 -4.12
C ILE A 183 -9.50 -2.89 -4.37
N PHE A 184 -10.42 -2.85 -3.42
CA PHE A 184 -11.67 -2.08 -3.48
C PHE A 184 -11.75 -1.10 -2.32
N LEU A 185 -12.36 0.05 -2.59
CA LEU A 185 -12.74 1.07 -1.61
C LEU A 185 -14.26 1.11 -1.50
N SER A 186 -14.77 1.40 -0.31
CA SER A 186 -16.20 1.60 -0.08
C SER A 186 -16.51 3.08 0.18
N LYS A 187 -17.59 3.58 -0.43
CA LYS A 187 -18.06 4.96 -0.33
C LYS A 187 -19.55 5.03 -0.61
N ASN A 188 -20.31 5.71 0.25
CA ASN A 188 -21.76 5.90 0.11
C ASN A 188 -22.52 4.59 -0.14
N SER A 189 -22.21 3.52 0.61
CA SER A 189 -22.85 2.20 0.45
C SER A 189 -22.64 1.53 -0.92
N SER A 190 -21.64 1.99 -1.68
CA SER A 190 -21.17 1.37 -2.91
C SER A 190 -19.67 1.08 -2.80
N TYR A 191 -19.18 0.12 -3.58
CA TYR A 191 -17.74 -0.15 -3.64
C TYR A 191 -17.25 -0.21 -5.08
N PHE A 192 -16.02 0.26 -5.28
CA PHE A 192 -15.37 0.31 -6.58
C PHE A 192 -13.88 0.04 -6.42
N LYS A 193 -13.19 -0.27 -7.51
CA LYS A 193 -11.77 -0.61 -7.42
C LYS A 193 -10.99 0.63 -7.00
N LEU A 194 -9.93 0.43 -6.22
CA LEU A 194 -9.01 1.49 -5.84
C LEU A 194 -8.59 2.36 -7.04
N GLN A 195 -8.29 1.72 -8.17
CA GLN A 195 -7.89 2.39 -9.41
C GLN A 195 -8.96 3.28 -10.06
N ASP A 196 -10.23 3.12 -9.69
CA ASP A 196 -11.37 3.89 -10.21
C ASP A 196 -11.65 5.13 -9.32
N ALA A 197 -10.95 5.29 -8.18
CA ALA A 197 -10.98 6.50 -7.38
C ALA A 197 -10.37 7.69 -8.15
N SER A 198 -10.78 8.91 -7.80
CA SER A 198 -10.21 10.11 -8.42
C SER A 198 -8.70 10.17 -8.17
N SER A 199 -7.96 10.79 -9.10
CA SER A 199 -6.50 10.92 -8.96
C SER A 199 -6.10 11.67 -7.68
N GLY A 200 -6.92 12.62 -7.23
CA GLY A 200 -6.73 13.32 -5.95
C GLY A 200 -6.88 12.40 -4.74
N GLU A 201 -7.97 11.63 -4.68
CA GLU A 201 -8.21 10.64 -3.61
C GLU A 201 -7.10 9.57 -3.58
N LEU A 202 -6.70 9.05 -4.73
CA LEU A 202 -5.59 8.10 -4.86
C LEU A 202 -4.28 8.67 -4.36
N SER A 203 -3.97 9.91 -4.75
CA SER A 203 -2.74 10.57 -4.31
C SER A 203 -2.71 10.77 -2.80
N LEU A 204 -3.84 11.19 -2.23
CA LEU A 204 -3.97 11.39 -0.78
C LEU A 204 -3.82 10.08 0.00
N ILE A 205 -4.57 9.04 -0.39
CA ILE A 205 -4.55 7.73 0.28
C ILE A 205 -3.14 7.11 0.19
N ALA A 206 -2.56 7.07 -1.00
CA ALA A 206 -1.26 6.44 -1.20
C ALA A 206 -0.13 7.21 -0.53
N THR A 207 -0.13 8.55 -0.59
CA THR A 207 0.88 9.38 0.08
C THR A 207 0.84 9.17 1.58
N SER A 208 -0.36 9.21 2.17
CA SER A 208 -0.56 9.00 3.61
C SER A 208 -0.12 7.60 4.03
N LEU A 209 -0.53 6.56 3.30
CA LEU A 209 -0.13 5.18 3.60
C LEU A 209 1.36 4.93 3.39
N PHE A 210 1.96 5.53 2.36
CA PHE A 210 3.38 5.43 2.12
C PHE A 210 4.19 6.06 3.25
N ILE A 211 3.78 7.23 3.74
CA ILE A 211 4.41 7.85 4.91
C ILE A 211 4.24 6.95 6.14
N ALA A 212 3.00 6.55 6.45
CA ALA A 212 2.70 5.72 7.62
C ALA A 212 3.49 4.40 7.64
N ALA A 213 3.64 3.76 6.48
CA ALA A 213 4.34 2.48 6.37
C ALA A 213 5.87 2.57 6.45
N ASN A 214 6.45 3.75 6.22
CA ASN A 214 7.90 3.91 6.16
C ASN A 214 8.42 4.81 7.29
N ILE A 215 7.57 5.56 8.00
CA ILE A 215 8.02 6.43 9.08
C ILE A 215 8.64 5.62 10.22
N LYS A 216 9.80 6.07 10.72
CA LYS A 216 10.47 5.50 11.91
C LYS A 216 10.29 6.40 13.13
N LYS A 217 10.33 5.79 14.33
CA LYS A 217 10.16 6.46 15.65
C LYS A 217 11.01 7.72 15.83
N SER A 218 12.22 7.76 15.29
CA SER A 218 13.07 8.96 15.30
C SER A 218 13.93 9.06 14.04
N GLY A 219 14.39 10.28 13.73
CA GLY A 219 15.36 10.52 12.65
C GLY A 219 14.84 10.39 11.22
N THR A 220 13.52 10.36 11.00
CA THR A 220 12.94 10.38 9.66
C THR A 220 12.95 11.80 9.08
N ALA A 221 13.50 11.96 7.89
CA ALA A 221 13.44 13.16 7.05
C ALA A 221 12.44 12.91 5.90
N ILE A 222 11.39 13.72 5.86
CA ILE A 222 10.33 13.61 4.83
C ILE A 222 10.43 14.80 3.88
N PHE A 223 10.52 14.51 2.59
CA PHE A 223 10.60 15.48 1.50
C PHE A 223 9.45 15.24 0.53
N ILE A 224 8.60 16.25 0.34
CA ILE A 224 7.46 16.18 -0.59
C ILE A 224 7.62 17.31 -1.61
N ASP A 225 7.69 16.95 -2.88
CA ASP A 225 7.78 17.85 -4.03
C ASP A 225 6.38 17.97 -4.66
N GLU A 226 5.92 19.21 -4.86
CA GLU A 226 4.58 19.54 -5.36
C GLU A 226 3.43 18.94 -4.50
N PRO A 227 3.41 19.19 -3.17
CA PRO A 227 2.34 18.68 -2.29
C PRO A 227 0.93 19.10 -2.72
N GLU A 228 0.78 20.28 -3.34
CA GLU A 228 -0.46 20.86 -3.84
C GLU A 228 -1.22 19.94 -4.80
N ASN A 229 -0.49 19.18 -5.62
CA ASN A 229 -1.06 18.25 -6.59
C ASN A 229 -1.73 17.02 -5.93
N SER A 230 -1.57 16.85 -4.62
CA SER A 230 -2.14 15.76 -3.83
C SER A 230 -3.15 16.22 -2.77
N LEU A 231 -3.44 17.52 -2.69
CA LEU A 231 -4.39 18.07 -1.73
C LEU A 231 -5.84 17.87 -2.17
N HIS A 232 -6.75 17.83 -1.20
CA HIS A 232 -8.19 17.81 -1.45
C HIS A 232 -8.59 19.05 -2.30
N PRO A 233 -9.54 18.96 -3.24
CA PRO A 233 -9.93 20.07 -4.12
C PRO A 233 -10.27 21.37 -3.36
N ASN A 234 -10.97 21.25 -2.22
CA ASN A 234 -11.30 22.40 -1.37
C ASN A 234 -10.07 23.13 -0.79
N TRP A 235 -8.90 22.49 -0.76
CA TRP A 235 -7.64 23.05 -0.26
C TRP A 235 -6.74 23.55 -1.40
N GLN A 236 -7.05 23.20 -2.66
CA GLN A 236 -6.38 23.72 -3.85
C GLN A 236 -6.94 25.09 -4.29
N GLN A 237 -8.13 25.47 -3.81
CA GLN A 237 -8.79 26.74 -4.15
C GLN A 237 -8.46 27.90 -3.18
N GLN A 238 -7.44 27.75 -2.32
CA GLN A 238 -6.98 28.81 -1.41
C GLN A 238 -5.62 29.36 -1.83
#